data_AF-A0A067MDV0-F1
#
_entry.id   AF-A0A067MDV0-F1
#
_cell.length_a   1.000
_cell.length_b   1.000
_cell.length_c   1.000
_cell.angle_alpha   90.00
_cell.angle_beta   90.00
_cell.angle_gamma   90.00
#
_symmetry.space_group_name_H-M   'P 1'
#
loop_
_entity.id
_entity.type
_entity.pdbx_description
1 polymer ?
#
loop_
_entity_poly.entity_id
_entity_poly.type
_entity_poly.pdbx_seq_one_letter_code
_entity_poly.pdbx_strand_id
1 'polypeptide(L)'
;TVLRLRPTLQFVKTPFSANDWRTILWMEINNDVPATLPGVWKYTNGDTTQIAYRSAIPKTVKHAPLEGSLIYTFQPELPSLPLHFPALAMYLQVAYMESRKASDSLGTKRLYKVVDQCYPVGRELGVEIGGEDRGSGSKGVGGFLSKFRKKGGKGTDGINEVMYDLVTPFQLGEWG
;
A
#
# COMPACT_ATOMS: atom_id res chain seq x y z
N THR A 1 -2.22 -26.01 18.16
CA THR A 1 -2.14 -25.37 16.83
C THR A 1 -2.09 -23.86 17.05
N VAL A 2 -1.09 -23.16 16.52
CA VAL A 2 -1.00 -21.70 16.68
C VAL A 2 -1.90 -21.05 15.63
N LEU A 3 -2.91 -20.30 16.09
CA LEU A 3 -3.78 -19.53 15.18
C LEU A 3 -2.98 -18.38 14.57
N ARG A 4 -3.11 -18.19 13.26
CA ARG A 4 -2.46 -17.10 12.53
C ARG A 4 -3.50 -16.19 11.89
N LEU A 5 -3.24 -14.90 11.86
CA LEU A 5 -4.08 -13.91 11.20
C LEU A 5 -3.60 -13.73 9.76
N ARG A 6 -4.49 -13.89 8.79
CA ARG A 6 -4.23 -13.56 7.39
C ARG A 6 -4.83 -12.19 7.06
N PRO A 7 -4.01 -11.15 6.92
CA PRO A 7 -4.48 -9.89 6.37
C PRO A 7 -4.62 -9.98 4.85
N THR A 8 -5.61 -9.30 4.32
CA THR A 8 -5.81 -9.08 2.88
C THR A 8 -6.13 -7.60 2.66
N LEU A 9 -5.36 -6.94 1.82
CA LEU A 9 -5.59 -5.55 1.43
C LEU A 9 -6.42 -5.50 0.16
N GLN A 10 -7.40 -4.62 0.12
CA GLN A 10 -8.16 -4.31 -1.08
C GLN A 10 -8.11 -2.81 -1.33
N PHE A 11 -7.59 -2.42 -2.48
CA PHE A 11 -7.51 -1.03 -2.92
C PHE A 11 -8.64 -0.78 -3.91
N VAL A 12 -9.46 0.22 -3.59
CA VAL A 12 -10.70 0.53 -4.30
C VAL A 12 -10.62 1.98 -4.75
N LYS A 13 -10.81 2.20 -6.04
CA LYS A 13 -10.90 3.55 -6.60
C LYS A 13 -12.29 4.11 -6.36
N THR A 14 -12.41 5.28 -5.75
CA THR A 14 -13.72 5.89 -5.50
C THR A 14 -14.31 6.45 -6.80
N PRO A 15 -15.58 6.18 -7.11
CA PRO A 15 -16.19 6.58 -8.38
C PRO A 15 -16.52 8.08 -8.50
N PHE A 16 -16.60 8.83 -7.39
CA PHE A 16 -17.01 10.24 -7.40
C PHE A 16 -15.84 11.20 -7.15
N SER A 17 -15.58 12.04 -8.18
CA SER A 17 -14.73 13.25 -8.33
C SER A 17 -13.29 13.29 -7.78
N ALA A 18 -12.94 12.61 -6.71
CA ALA A 18 -11.67 12.83 -6.02
C ALA A 18 -10.48 12.04 -6.61
N ASN A 19 -10.69 11.10 -7.54
CA ASN A 19 -9.64 10.19 -8.05
C ASN A 19 -8.82 9.52 -6.91
N ASP A 20 -9.47 9.36 -5.75
CA ASP A 20 -8.84 8.85 -4.54
C ASP A 20 -8.95 7.33 -4.45
N TRP A 21 -7.92 6.74 -3.84
CA TRP A 21 -7.89 5.32 -3.51
C TRP A 21 -8.23 5.12 -2.04
N ARG A 22 -9.12 4.17 -1.76
CA ARG A 22 -9.41 3.68 -0.41
C ARG A 22 -8.77 2.32 -0.22
N THR A 23 -8.16 2.11 0.93
CA THR A 23 -7.60 0.81 1.33
C THR A 23 -8.53 0.18 2.36
N ILE A 24 -8.99 -1.04 2.08
CA ILE A 24 -9.77 -1.88 2.99
C ILE A 24 -8.85 -2.99 3.48
N LEU A 25 -8.72 -3.12 4.80
CA LEU A 25 -7.96 -4.18 5.44
C LEU A 25 -8.92 -5.25 5.96
N TRP A 26 -8.89 -6.42 5.33
CA TRP A 26 -9.58 -7.61 5.79
C TRP A 26 -8.65 -8.41 6.69
N MET A 27 -9.20 -8.93 7.79
CA MET A 27 -8.46 -9.71 8.79
C MET A 27 -9.22 -10.98 9.09
N GLU A 28 -8.61 -12.13 8.80
CA GLU A 28 -9.26 -13.43 8.96
C GLU A 28 -8.32 -14.44 9.60
N ILE A 29 -8.87 -15.47 10.26
CA ILE A 29 -8.08 -16.60 10.75
C ILE A 29 -7.60 -17.40 9.54
N ASN A 30 -6.30 -17.69 9.48
CA ASN A 30 -5.73 -18.51 8.44
C ASN A 30 -6.29 -19.93 8.50
N ASN A 31 -6.87 -20.39 7.39
CA ASN A 31 -7.30 -21.76 7.22
C ASN A 31 -6.31 -22.49 6.32
N ASP A 32 -5.82 -23.63 6.77
CA ASP A 32 -4.96 -24.47 5.95
C ASP A 32 -5.75 -25.07 4.79
N VAL A 33 -5.12 -25.11 3.62
CA VAL A 33 -5.73 -25.66 2.41
C VAL A 33 -5.61 -27.18 2.46
N PRO A 34 -6.72 -27.94 2.41
CA PRO A 34 -6.65 -29.39 2.39
C PRO A 34 -5.90 -29.89 1.14
N ALA A 35 -4.94 -30.80 1.32
CA ALA A 35 -4.17 -31.37 0.21
C ALA A 35 -5.04 -32.15 -0.80
N THR A 36 -6.22 -32.59 -0.37
CA THR A 36 -7.19 -33.33 -1.19
C THR A 36 -8.10 -32.44 -2.03
N LEU A 37 -8.04 -31.11 -1.87
CA LEU A 37 -8.91 -30.19 -2.59
C LEU A 37 -8.53 -30.11 -4.08
N PRO A 38 -9.45 -30.36 -5.03
CA PRO A 38 -9.15 -30.15 -6.44
C PRO A 38 -8.67 -28.71 -6.71
N GLY A 39 -7.49 -28.57 -7.32
CA GLY A 39 -6.91 -27.25 -7.61
C GLY A 39 -6.20 -26.57 -6.43
N VAL A 40 -5.68 -27.33 -5.45
CA VAL A 40 -4.84 -26.81 -4.34
C VAL A 40 -3.83 -25.78 -4.79
N TRP A 41 -3.18 -26.02 -5.94
CA TRP A 41 -2.12 -25.18 -6.50
C TRP A 41 -2.51 -23.71 -6.61
N LYS A 42 -3.79 -23.39 -6.78
CA LYS A 42 -4.28 -22.01 -6.86
C LYS A 42 -4.03 -21.23 -5.56
N TYR A 43 -4.13 -21.91 -4.42
CA TYR A 43 -3.97 -21.30 -3.10
C TYR A 43 -2.55 -21.45 -2.54
N THR A 44 -1.67 -22.22 -3.21
CA THR A 44 -0.30 -22.52 -2.75
C THR A 44 0.79 -22.03 -3.70
N ASN A 45 0.44 -21.47 -4.86
CA ASN A 45 1.38 -20.94 -5.86
C ASN A 45 2.03 -19.59 -5.49
N GLY A 46 1.71 -19.02 -4.32
CA GLY A 46 2.21 -17.70 -3.90
C GLY A 46 1.52 -16.52 -4.62
N ASP A 47 0.42 -16.76 -5.33
CA ASP A 47 -0.36 -15.70 -5.97
C ASP A 47 -1.01 -14.81 -4.91
N THR A 48 -0.60 -13.54 -4.88
CA THR A 48 -1.10 -12.53 -3.95
C THR A 48 -2.38 -11.86 -4.44
N THR A 49 -2.82 -12.10 -5.68
CA THR A 49 -4.08 -11.57 -6.20
C THR A 49 -5.28 -12.41 -5.76
N GLN A 50 -5.03 -13.67 -5.38
CA GLN A 50 -6.08 -14.60 -5.00
C GLN A 50 -6.49 -14.42 -3.55
N ILE A 51 -7.80 -14.48 -3.34
CA ILE A 51 -8.39 -14.49 -2.02
C ILE A 51 -8.06 -15.82 -1.33
N ALA A 52 -7.87 -15.78 -0.01
CA ALA A 52 -7.53 -16.95 0.77
C ALA A 52 -8.61 -18.04 0.72
N TYR A 53 -8.19 -19.29 0.93
CA TYR A 53 -9.12 -20.42 1.03
C TYR A 53 -10.13 -20.21 2.17
N ARG A 54 -11.41 -20.42 1.88
CA ARG A 54 -12.56 -20.19 2.79
C ARG A 54 -12.68 -18.77 3.34
N SER A 55 -12.06 -17.80 2.68
CA SER A 55 -12.20 -16.39 3.05
C SER A 55 -13.66 -15.96 2.93
N ALA A 56 -14.14 -15.21 3.92
CA ALA A 56 -15.51 -14.76 4.04
C ALA A 56 -15.67 -13.30 3.60
N ILE A 57 -14.81 -12.83 2.66
CA ILE A 57 -14.86 -11.44 2.18
C ILE A 57 -16.28 -11.09 1.76
N PRO A 58 -16.94 -10.13 2.44
CA PRO A 58 -18.32 -9.78 2.17
C PRO A 58 -18.48 -9.31 0.72
N LYS A 59 -19.33 -10.00 -0.05
CA LYS A 59 -19.78 -9.54 -1.37
C LYS A 59 -20.56 -8.21 -1.31
N THR A 60 -20.88 -7.76 -0.11
CA THR A 60 -21.82 -6.69 0.22
C THR A 60 -21.22 -5.30 0.37
N VAL A 61 -19.93 -5.08 0.09
CA VAL A 61 -19.44 -3.70 -0.01
C VAL A 61 -20.00 -3.08 -1.28
N LYS A 62 -21.23 -2.55 -1.20
CA LYS A 62 -21.95 -1.85 -2.28
C LYS A 62 -21.15 -0.71 -2.90
N HIS A 63 -20.10 -0.25 -2.21
CA HIS A 63 -19.19 0.82 -2.63
C HIS A 63 -17.81 0.35 -3.10
N ALA A 64 -17.55 -0.96 -3.10
CA ALA A 64 -16.27 -1.54 -3.49
C ALA A 64 -16.47 -2.90 -4.17
N PRO A 65 -16.99 -2.92 -5.41
CA PRO A 65 -17.01 -4.15 -6.19
C PRO A 65 -15.58 -4.72 -6.29
N LEU A 66 -15.47 -6.05 -6.22
CA LEU A 66 -14.19 -6.74 -6.48
C LEU A 66 -13.68 -6.39 -7.89
N GLU A 67 -14.61 -6.21 -8.83
CA GLU A 67 -14.36 -5.75 -10.20
C GLU A 67 -13.74 -4.34 -10.19
N GLY A 68 -12.49 -4.24 -10.67
CA GLY A 68 -11.73 -2.99 -10.70
C GLY A 68 -10.95 -2.67 -9.42
N SER A 69 -11.05 -3.50 -8.36
CA SER A 69 -10.23 -3.36 -7.16
C SER A 69 -8.90 -4.13 -7.28
N LEU A 70 -7.85 -3.62 -6.64
CA LEU A 70 -6.57 -4.33 -6.54
C LEU A 70 -6.52 -5.06 -5.20
N ILE A 71 -6.29 -6.37 -5.20
CA ILE A 71 -6.27 -7.18 -3.98
C ILE A 71 -4.84 -7.66 -3.71
N TYR A 72 -4.39 -7.59 -2.47
CA TYR A 72 -3.12 -8.18 -2.03
C TYR A 72 -3.35 -9.05 -0.79
N THR A 73 -3.24 -10.36 -0.96
CA THR A 73 -3.31 -11.35 0.11
C THR A 73 -1.92 -11.69 0.60
N PHE A 74 -1.71 -11.62 1.92
CA PHE A 74 -0.43 -11.95 2.53
C PHE A 74 -0.16 -13.46 2.53
N GLN A 75 1.11 -13.80 2.39
CA GLN A 75 1.64 -15.16 2.21
C GLN A 75 2.13 -15.74 3.57
N PRO A 76 2.58 -17.01 3.69
CA PRO A 76 2.45 -17.83 4.90
C PRO A 76 3.29 -17.47 6.14
N GLU A 77 4.05 -16.37 6.12
CA GLU A 77 4.70 -15.76 7.30
C GLU A 77 3.73 -14.88 8.09
N LEU A 78 2.57 -15.45 8.42
CA LEU A 78 1.46 -14.73 9.02
C LEU A 78 1.65 -14.53 10.53
N PRO A 79 1.24 -13.38 11.08
CA PRO A 79 1.37 -13.10 12.51
C PRO A 79 0.49 -14.05 13.35
N SER A 80 1.04 -14.55 14.45
CA SER A 80 0.33 -15.40 15.40
C SER A 80 -0.62 -14.60 16.29
N LEU A 81 -1.73 -15.22 16.70
CA LEU A 81 -2.67 -14.66 17.66
C LEU A 81 -2.36 -15.11 19.10
N PRO A 82 -2.62 -14.28 20.12
CA PRO A 82 -3.23 -12.93 20.05
C PRO A 82 -2.27 -11.87 19.48
N LEU A 83 -2.82 -10.91 18.74
CA LEU A 83 -2.07 -9.82 18.10
C LEU A 83 -2.72 -8.47 18.44
N HIS A 84 -1.92 -7.51 18.88
CA HIS A 84 -2.37 -6.14 19.11
C HIS A 84 -2.26 -5.30 17.82
N PHE A 85 -3.11 -4.28 17.68
CA PHE A 85 -3.10 -3.41 16.49
C PHE A 85 -1.74 -2.76 16.17
N PRO A 86 -0.94 -2.27 17.14
CA PRO A 86 0.39 -1.75 16.84
C PRO A 86 1.34 -2.80 16.26
N ALA A 87 1.28 -4.03 16.75
CA ALA A 87 2.08 -5.14 16.23
C ALA A 87 1.65 -5.51 14.80
N LEU A 88 0.35 -5.43 14.50
CA LEU A 88 -0.15 -5.59 13.13
C LEU A 88 0.35 -4.47 12.20
N ALA A 89 0.33 -3.21 12.66
CA ALA A 89 0.83 -2.09 11.87
C ALA A 89 2.32 -2.26 11.54
N MET A 90 3.14 -2.65 12.54
CA MET A 90 4.55 -2.97 12.34
C MET A 90 4.74 -4.11 11.34
N TYR A 91 3.95 -5.17 11.44
CA TYR A 91 3.97 -6.29 10.49
C TYR A 91 3.70 -5.82 9.05
N LEU A 92 2.66 -5.01 8.85
CA LEU A 92 2.32 -4.46 7.53
C LEU A 92 3.44 -3.55 6.98
N GLN A 93 4.05 -2.74 7.84
CA GLN A 93 5.17 -1.87 7.47
C GLN A 93 6.40 -2.68 7.03
N VAL A 94 6.80 -3.69 7.81
CA VAL A 94 7.92 -4.57 7.48
C VAL A 94 7.69 -5.26 6.14
N ALA A 95 6.50 -5.85 5.94
CA ALA A 95 6.15 -6.51 4.70
C ALA A 95 6.18 -5.55 3.48
N TYR A 96 5.76 -4.30 3.67
CA TYR A 96 5.88 -3.28 2.62
C TYR A 96 7.35 -2.93 2.32
N MET A 97 8.18 -2.77 3.34
CA MET A 97 9.61 -2.48 3.17
C MET A 97 10.35 -3.64 2.48
N GLU A 98 10.01 -4.88 2.80
CA GLU A 98 10.53 -6.07 2.13
C GLU A 98 10.07 -6.14 0.68
N SER A 99 8.80 -5.86 0.42
CA SER A 99 8.26 -5.77 -0.94
C SER A 99 9.02 -4.77 -1.81
N ARG A 100 9.42 -3.62 -1.25
CA ARG A 100 10.20 -2.60 -1.96
C ARG A 100 11.61 -3.06 -2.32
N LYS A 101 12.22 -3.92 -1.50
CA LYS A 101 13.57 -4.47 -1.72
C LYS A 101 13.55 -5.74 -2.56
N ALA A 102 12.41 -6.41 -2.65
CA ALA A 102 12.28 -7.67 -3.36
C ALA A 102 12.60 -7.51 -4.85
N SER A 103 13.25 -8.54 -5.41
CA SER A 103 13.36 -8.72 -6.86
C SER A 103 11.97 -8.98 -7.47
N ASP A 104 11.82 -8.93 -8.79
CA ASP A 104 10.56 -9.18 -9.51
C ASP A 104 10.06 -10.64 -9.43
N SER A 105 10.26 -11.33 -8.30
CA SER A 105 9.66 -12.63 -8.04
C SER A 105 8.16 -12.49 -7.76
N LEU A 106 7.39 -13.47 -8.24
CA LEU A 106 5.93 -13.49 -8.18
C LEU A 106 5.44 -13.21 -6.75
N GLY A 107 4.68 -12.13 -6.59
CA GLY A 107 3.97 -11.78 -5.36
C GLY A 107 4.69 -10.80 -4.44
N THR A 108 5.99 -10.95 -4.20
CA THR A 108 6.69 -10.18 -3.15
C THR A 108 6.81 -8.69 -3.48
N LYS A 109 7.26 -8.32 -4.67
CA LYS A 109 7.38 -6.91 -5.11
C LYS A 109 6.03 -6.24 -5.45
N ARG A 110 4.96 -7.03 -5.52
CA ARG A 110 3.66 -6.54 -5.98
C ARG A 110 3.02 -5.58 -4.99
N LEU A 111 3.15 -5.81 -3.68
CA LEU A 111 2.58 -4.91 -2.66
C LEU A 111 3.07 -3.48 -2.87
N TYR A 112 4.38 -3.29 -2.99
CA TYR A 112 4.99 -2.01 -3.27
C TYR A 112 4.40 -1.37 -4.54
N LYS A 113 4.33 -2.11 -5.65
CA LYS A 113 3.80 -1.59 -6.93
C LYS A 113 2.33 -1.18 -6.82
N VAL A 114 1.51 -1.96 -6.12
CA VAL A 114 0.09 -1.66 -5.93
C VAL A 114 -0.06 -0.40 -5.06
N VAL A 115 0.69 -0.29 -3.97
CA VAL A 115 0.68 0.89 -3.11
C VAL A 115 1.16 2.13 -3.86
N ASP A 116 2.24 2.02 -4.64
CA ASP A 116 2.78 3.13 -5.45
C ASP A 116 1.80 3.56 -6.56
N GLN A 117 1.08 2.61 -7.17
CA GLN A 117 0.01 2.89 -8.13
C GLN A 117 -1.18 3.63 -7.49
N CYS A 118 -1.57 3.24 -6.26
CA CYS A 118 -2.71 3.81 -5.56
C CYS A 118 -2.38 5.14 -4.88
N TYR A 119 -1.15 5.29 -4.39
CA TYR A 119 -0.69 6.44 -3.62
C TYR A 119 0.68 6.90 -4.12
N PRO A 120 0.75 7.47 -5.34
CA PRO A 120 2.01 7.95 -5.89
C PRO A 120 2.55 9.07 -5.00
N VAL A 121 3.72 8.83 -4.42
CA VAL A 121 4.43 9.83 -3.63
C VAL A 121 4.88 10.94 -4.57
N GLY A 122 4.20 12.10 -4.52
CA GLY A 122 4.48 13.24 -5.41
C GLY A 122 3.31 13.75 -6.23
N ARG A 123 2.06 13.32 -5.98
CA ARG A 123 0.92 14.18 -6.34
C ARG A 123 0.86 15.34 -5.37
N GLU A 124 1.54 16.40 -5.80
CA GLU A 124 1.39 17.77 -5.35
C GLU A 124 -0.05 18.04 -4.88
N LEU A 125 -0.19 18.39 -3.60
CA LEU A 125 -0.95 19.59 -3.28
C LEU A 125 -0.33 20.69 -4.14
N GLY A 126 -0.90 20.90 -5.33
CA GLY A 126 -0.70 22.10 -6.11
C GLY A 126 -1.29 23.26 -5.32
N VAL A 127 -0.59 23.68 -4.27
CA VAL A 127 -0.57 25.09 -3.91
C VAL A 127 0.24 25.73 -5.02
N GLU A 128 -0.47 26.30 -5.98
CA GLU A 128 0.09 27.22 -6.95
C GLU A 128 0.80 28.35 -6.20
N ILE A 129 2.10 28.19 -5.97
CA ILE A 129 3.00 29.32 -5.80
C ILE A 129 3.64 29.52 -7.16
N GLY A 130 3.01 30.42 -7.92
CA GLY A 130 3.51 31.16 -9.09
C GLY A 130 4.63 30.54 -9.92
N GLY A 131 4.31 30.18 -11.16
CA GLY A 131 5.30 29.82 -12.17
C GLY A 131 4.65 29.55 -13.52
N GLU A 132 4.49 30.61 -14.28
CA GLU A 132 3.86 30.69 -15.59
C GLU A 132 4.60 29.85 -16.65
N ASP A 133 3.83 29.27 -17.57
CA ASP A 133 4.21 28.96 -18.96
C ASP A 133 5.26 27.87 -19.27
N ARG A 134 4.79 26.67 -19.66
CA ARG A 134 4.86 26.13 -21.06
C ARG A 134 4.79 24.59 -21.13
N GLY A 135 3.82 24.10 -21.90
CA GLY A 135 4.06 23.02 -22.87
C GLY A 135 3.64 21.58 -22.48
N SER A 136 2.44 21.20 -22.93
CA SER A 136 2.15 20.01 -23.74
C SER A 136 3.18 18.85 -23.76
N GLY A 137 2.74 17.63 -23.46
CA GLY A 137 3.30 16.45 -24.14
C GLY A 137 3.42 15.15 -23.33
N SER A 138 2.40 14.30 -23.50
CA SER A 138 2.44 12.83 -23.53
C SER A 138 3.77 12.13 -23.92
N LYS A 139 4.06 10.99 -23.25
CA LYS A 139 4.84 9.77 -23.66
C LYS A 139 6.39 9.71 -23.55
N GLY A 140 6.86 8.53 -23.08
CA GLY A 140 8.14 7.88 -23.41
C GLY A 140 9.07 7.67 -22.19
N VAL A 141 9.24 6.46 -21.63
CA VAL A 141 10.10 5.33 -22.07
C VAL A 141 11.57 5.69 -22.28
N GLY A 142 12.43 5.20 -21.38
CA GLY A 142 13.84 4.84 -21.64
C GLY A 142 14.85 5.98 -21.77
N GLY A 143 15.88 6.02 -20.92
CA GLY A 143 16.98 6.94 -21.13
C GLY A 143 18.07 6.88 -20.07
N PHE A 144 19.18 6.25 -20.44
CA PHE A 144 20.40 6.08 -19.66
C PHE A 144 21.17 7.39 -19.41
N LEU A 145 21.91 7.40 -18.30
CA LEU A 145 23.21 8.04 -18.08
C LEU A 145 23.59 9.23 -19.00
N SER A 146 23.52 10.44 -18.45
CA SER A 146 24.46 11.50 -18.82
C SER A 146 24.89 12.28 -17.57
N LYS A 147 26.19 12.14 -17.26
CA LYS A 147 26.93 12.98 -16.33
C LYS A 147 26.89 14.42 -16.85
N PHE A 148 26.70 15.42 -16.00
CA PHE A 148 27.50 16.66 -16.06
C PHE A 148 27.52 17.39 -14.71
N ARG A 149 28.75 17.75 -14.30
CA ARG A 149 29.13 18.48 -13.08
C ARG A 149 28.74 19.96 -13.16
N LYS A 150 28.30 20.54 -12.03
CA LYS A 150 28.65 21.88 -11.51
C LYS A 150 28.29 21.88 -10.01
N LYS A 151 29.25 21.71 -9.09
CA LYS A 151 30.12 22.71 -8.44
C LYS A 151 29.34 23.79 -7.65
N GLY A 152 29.34 23.61 -6.32
CA GLY A 152 29.51 24.70 -5.35
C GLY A 152 28.25 25.25 -4.68
N GLY A 153 28.12 25.01 -3.37
CA GLY A 153 27.16 25.69 -2.50
C GLY A 153 27.15 25.07 -1.10
N LYS A 154 27.92 25.65 -0.18
CA LYS A 154 27.99 25.31 1.24
C LYS A 154 26.77 25.93 1.92
N GLY A 155 25.97 25.12 2.60
CA GLY A 155 24.80 25.55 3.38
C GLY A 155 24.45 24.47 4.40
N THR A 156 25.19 24.44 5.49
CA THR A 156 24.75 23.85 6.76
C THR A 156 23.75 24.78 7.38
N ASP A 157 22.49 24.36 7.54
CA ASP A 157 21.58 24.78 8.62
C ASP A 157 20.32 23.88 8.62
N GLY A 158 19.95 23.36 9.80
CA GLY A 158 18.53 23.11 10.13
C GLY A 158 17.88 21.73 9.92
N ILE A 159 18.54 20.60 10.17
CA ILE A 159 17.87 19.26 10.13
C ILE A 159 16.92 19.01 11.34
N ASN A 160 16.76 19.97 12.27
CA ASN A 160 15.92 19.83 13.46
C ASN A 160 14.59 20.62 13.42
N GLU A 161 14.28 21.38 12.37
CA GLU A 161 13.08 22.22 12.35
C GLU A 161 11.83 21.54 11.74
N VAL A 162 11.94 20.30 11.26
CA VAL A 162 10.82 19.59 10.60
C VAL A 162 10.15 18.56 11.53
N MET A 163 10.60 18.41 12.79
CA MET A 163 10.14 17.32 13.66
C MET A 163 8.99 17.68 14.61
N TYR A 164 8.44 18.89 14.57
CA TYR A 164 7.36 19.32 15.49
C TYR A 164 6.06 19.79 14.83
N ASP A 165 5.88 19.57 13.52
CA ASP A 165 4.64 19.98 12.81
C ASP A 165 3.61 18.84 12.64
N LEU A 166 3.81 17.71 13.34
CA LEU A 166 2.88 16.56 13.37
C LEU A 166 2.17 16.40 14.72
N VAL A 167 2.02 17.50 15.47
CA VAL A 167 1.08 17.55 16.59
C VAL A 167 -0.12 18.32 16.12
N THR A 168 -1.18 17.62 15.72
CA THR A 168 -2.51 18.23 15.64
C THR A 168 -2.91 18.65 17.06
N PRO A 169 -3.04 19.96 17.37
CA PRO A 169 -3.61 20.35 18.65
C PRO A 169 -5.09 19.93 18.62
N PHE A 170 -5.49 19.11 19.59
CA PHE A 170 -6.88 18.77 19.80
C PHE A 170 -7.67 20.06 20.04
N GLN A 171 -8.54 20.43 19.10
CA GLN A 171 -9.55 21.45 19.36
C GLN A 171 -10.61 20.83 20.29
N LEU A 172 -10.53 21.17 21.57
CA LEU A 172 -11.68 21.04 22.48
C LEU A 172 -12.66 22.16 22.11
N GLY A 173 -13.53 21.86 21.14
CA GLY A 173 -14.59 22.75 20.67
C GLY A 173 -15.98 22.22 21.05
N GLU A 174 -16.50 22.79 22.13
CA GLU A 174 -17.91 23.15 22.38
C GLU A 174 -19.02 22.15 22.01
N TRP A 175 -19.34 21.25 22.95
CA TRP A 175 -20.75 20.97 23.23
C TRP A 175 -21.16 21.77 24.45
N GLY A 176 -21.61 23.00 24.21
CA GLY A 176 -22.46 23.75 25.13
C GLY A 176 -23.92 23.40 24.90
#